data_AF-A0A2T2VFD6-F1
#
_entry.id   AF-A0A2T2VFD6-F1
#
_cell.length_a   1.000
_cell.length_b   1.000
_cell.length_c   1.000
_cell.angle_alpha   90.00
_cell.angle_beta   90.00
_cell.angle_gamma   90.00
#
_symmetry.space_group_name_H-M   'P 1'
#
loop_
_entity.id
_entity.type
_entity.pdbx_description
1 polymer ?
#
loop_
_entity_poly.entity_id
_entity_poly.type
_entity_poly.pdbx_seq_one_letter_code
_entity_poly.pdbx_strand_id
1 'polypeptide(L)'
;MPCPGALLALGLLTVGLTLPSVSNAQSLPENPLPPCPDTPNCERTARPYEIPPDTLFVAAQRALESLDPTTLRLPDSPPGRRAEAVYRVALIFKDDVEVAVKARADGGSVLYVRSASRVGYSDLGVNRRRVHRLLEAVDDALEADRSRE
;
A
#
# COMPACT_ATOMS: atom_id res chain seq x y z
N MET A 1 -53.70 44.95 48.16
CA MET A 1 -52.27 44.70 47.94
C MET A 1 -51.80 43.75 49.03
N PRO A 2 -51.56 42.46 48.71
CA PRO A 2 -50.23 41.99 48.30
C PRO A 2 -50.24 40.91 47.17
N CYS A 3 -49.07 40.64 46.57
CA CYS A 3 -48.74 39.43 45.78
C CYS A 3 -48.58 38.22 46.72
N PRO A 4 -48.88 36.96 46.29
CA PRO A 4 -47.87 36.09 45.66
C PRO A 4 -48.50 35.17 44.57
N GLY A 5 -47.83 34.47 43.68
CA GLY A 5 -46.42 34.12 43.50
C GLY A 5 -46.45 32.88 42.59
N ALA A 6 -46.22 33.07 41.30
CA ALA A 6 -46.15 31.97 40.34
C ALA A 6 -44.74 31.37 40.39
N LEU A 7 -44.62 30.13 40.88
CA LEU A 7 -43.41 29.34 40.80
C LEU A 7 -43.15 28.96 39.33
N LEU A 8 -42.10 29.53 38.75
CA LEU A 8 -41.51 29.04 37.50
C LEU A 8 -40.60 27.86 37.81
N ALA A 9 -40.97 26.66 37.37
CA ALA A 9 -40.07 25.52 37.30
C ALA A 9 -39.19 25.67 36.04
N LEU A 10 -37.90 25.98 36.24
CA LEU A 10 -36.90 26.02 35.18
C LEU A 10 -36.56 24.58 34.76
N GLY A 11 -37.06 24.15 33.60
CA GLY A 11 -36.62 22.93 32.95
C GLY A 11 -35.25 23.14 32.31
N LEU A 12 -34.21 22.53 32.85
CA LEU A 12 -32.86 22.56 32.29
C LEU A 12 -32.79 21.58 31.11
N LEU A 13 -32.86 22.07 29.87
CA LEU A 13 -32.59 21.27 28.68
C LEU A 13 -31.07 21.05 28.57
N THR A 14 -30.58 19.88 28.96
CA THR A 14 -29.19 19.46 28.68
C THR A 14 -29.09 19.02 27.22
N VAL A 15 -28.65 19.92 26.35
CA VAL A 15 -28.25 19.58 24.98
C VAL A 15 -26.97 18.74 25.06
N GLY A 16 -27.11 17.43 24.88
CA GLY A 16 -25.98 16.51 24.78
C GLY A 16 -25.22 16.75 23.47
N LEU A 17 -24.03 17.32 23.56
CA LEU A 17 -23.08 17.40 22.45
C LEU A 17 -22.59 15.99 22.13
N THR A 18 -23.22 15.32 21.16
CA THR A 18 -22.70 14.07 20.59
C THR A 18 -21.54 14.42 19.66
N LEU A 19 -20.31 14.29 20.16
CA LEU A 19 -19.14 14.35 19.28
C LEU A 19 -19.20 13.16 18.30
N PRO A 20 -19.07 13.39 16.98
CA PRO A 20 -18.99 12.29 16.03
C PRO A 20 -17.73 11.48 16.32
N SER A 21 -17.87 10.17 16.39
CA SER A 21 -16.74 9.25 16.56
C SER A 21 -15.71 9.49 15.47
N VAL A 22 -14.49 9.89 15.87
CA VAL A 22 -13.35 9.94 14.97
C VAL A 22 -13.04 8.49 14.58
N SER A 23 -13.35 8.09 13.35
CA SER A 23 -12.97 6.76 12.85
C SER A 23 -11.47 6.61 12.97
N ASN A 24 -11.03 5.59 13.74
CA ASN A 24 -9.63 5.19 13.80
C ASN A 24 -9.20 4.77 12.38
N ALA A 25 -8.42 5.60 11.71
CA ALA A 25 -7.64 5.16 10.56
C ALA A 25 -6.64 4.12 11.08
N GLN A 26 -6.91 2.83 10.86
CA GLN A 26 -5.96 1.78 11.22
C GLN A 26 -4.67 2.01 10.43
N SER A 27 -3.54 2.14 11.14
CA SER A 27 -2.23 2.24 10.53
C SER A 27 -1.94 0.99 9.71
N LEU A 28 -1.37 1.16 8.51
CA LEU A 28 -0.91 0.02 7.71
C LEU A 28 0.07 -0.84 8.54
N PRO A 29 0.14 -2.17 8.28
CA PRO A 29 1.16 -3.00 8.88
C PRO A 29 2.58 -2.44 8.62
N GLU A 30 3.53 -2.79 9.48
CA GLU A 30 4.93 -2.39 9.29
C GLU A 30 5.44 -2.83 7.92
N ASN A 31 6.09 -1.94 7.18
CA ASN A 31 6.61 -2.25 5.85
C ASN A 31 7.81 -3.21 5.96
N PRO A 32 7.72 -4.46 5.44
CA PRO A 32 8.74 -5.48 5.61
C PRO A 32 9.95 -5.31 4.67
N LEU A 33 9.90 -4.36 3.72
CA LEU A 33 10.98 -4.15 2.75
C LEU A 33 12.07 -3.26 3.35
N PRO A 34 13.34 -3.41 2.93
CA PRO A 34 14.43 -2.54 3.37
C PRO A 34 14.10 -1.05 3.16
N PRO A 35 14.61 -0.15 4.02
CA PRO A 35 14.47 1.29 3.76
C PRO A 35 15.19 1.70 2.46
N CYS A 36 14.80 2.84 1.91
CA CYS A 36 15.62 3.49 0.89
C CYS A 36 16.88 4.10 1.54
N PRO A 37 18.03 4.10 0.85
CA PRO A 37 19.17 4.90 1.26
C PRO A 37 18.86 6.40 1.14
N ASP A 38 19.75 7.25 1.67
CA ASP A 38 19.63 8.73 1.59
C ASP A 38 19.92 9.32 0.18
N THR A 39 19.97 8.47 -0.85
CA THR A 39 20.18 8.86 -2.25
C THR A 39 18.86 8.85 -3.03
N PRO A 40 18.67 9.76 -4.01
CA PRO A 40 17.42 9.89 -4.76
C PRO A 40 17.18 8.79 -5.82
N ASN A 41 17.89 7.67 -5.74
CA ASN A 41 17.85 6.54 -6.68
C ASN A 41 17.02 5.35 -6.13
N CYS A 42 16.07 5.62 -5.24
CA CYS A 42 15.22 4.61 -4.63
C CYS A 42 13.79 5.14 -4.45
N GLU A 43 12.81 4.32 -4.77
CA GLU A 43 11.39 4.57 -4.52
C GLU A 43 10.85 3.43 -3.64
N ARG A 44 10.09 3.77 -2.59
CA ARG A 44 9.47 2.80 -1.67
C ARG A 44 8.07 3.26 -1.30
N THR A 45 7.07 2.45 -1.60
CA THR A 45 5.66 2.77 -1.38
C THR A 45 4.89 1.61 -0.76
N ALA A 46 3.71 1.91 -0.23
CA ALA A 46 2.73 0.96 0.28
C ALA A 46 1.34 1.35 -0.22
N ARG A 47 0.62 0.42 -0.87
CA ARG A 47 -0.74 0.66 -1.39
C ARG A 47 -1.70 -0.38 -0.82
N PRO A 48 -2.79 0.04 -0.14
CA PRO A 48 -3.83 -0.87 0.34
C PRO A 48 -4.74 -1.34 -0.81
N TYR A 49 -5.25 -2.56 -0.67
CA TYR A 49 -6.21 -3.16 -1.58
C TYR A 49 -7.29 -3.93 -0.78
N GLU A 50 -8.54 -3.91 -1.27
CA GLU A 50 -9.68 -4.61 -0.67
C GLU A 50 -9.83 -6.04 -1.23
N ILE A 51 -8.72 -6.77 -1.36
CA ILE A 51 -8.67 -8.15 -1.84
C ILE A 51 -7.81 -9.04 -0.94
N PRO A 52 -8.04 -10.37 -0.96
CA PRO A 52 -7.24 -11.30 -0.19
C PRO A 52 -5.73 -11.21 -0.54
N PRO A 53 -4.84 -11.39 0.45
CA PRO A 53 -3.40 -11.20 0.25
C PRO A 53 -2.79 -12.21 -0.74
N ASP A 54 -3.34 -13.42 -0.85
CA ASP A 54 -2.86 -14.42 -1.82
C ASP A 54 -3.20 -14.01 -3.26
N THR A 55 -4.43 -13.53 -3.48
CA THR A 55 -4.86 -13.00 -4.79
C THR A 55 -4.02 -11.80 -5.21
N LEU A 56 -3.80 -10.85 -4.29
CA LEU A 56 -2.95 -9.69 -4.56
C LEU A 56 -1.50 -10.11 -4.86
N PHE A 57 -0.97 -11.11 -4.15
CA PHE A 57 0.39 -11.57 -4.38
C PHE A 57 0.54 -12.23 -5.76
N VAL A 58 -0.42 -13.07 -6.18
CA VAL A 58 -0.42 -13.65 -7.53
C VAL A 58 -0.49 -12.56 -8.61
N ALA A 59 -1.32 -11.53 -8.42
CA ALA A 59 -1.37 -10.38 -9.32
C ALA A 59 -0.04 -9.62 -9.37
N ALA A 60 0.61 -9.39 -8.22
CA ALA A 60 1.92 -8.75 -8.14
C ALA A 60 3.02 -9.57 -8.85
N GLN A 61 3.00 -10.89 -8.74
CA GLN A 61 3.93 -11.75 -9.47
C GLN A 61 3.75 -11.63 -10.98
N ARG A 62 2.52 -11.71 -11.48
CA ARG A 62 2.21 -11.53 -12.91
C ARG A 62 2.59 -10.14 -13.40
N ALA A 63 2.35 -9.12 -12.59
CA ALA A 63 2.74 -7.75 -12.90
C ALA A 63 4.26 -7.63 -13.02
N LEU A 64 5.03 -8.20 -12.09
CA LEU A 64 6.49 -8.26 -12.18
C LEU A 64 6.95 -8.95 -13.47
N GLU A 65 6.38 -10.11 -13.80
CA GLU A 65 6.68 -10.87 -15.02
C GLU A 65 6.36 -10.09 -16.29
N SER A 66 5.20 -9.41 -16.33
CA SER A 66 4.74 -8.63 -17.50
C SER A 66 5.66 -7.47 -17.87
N LEU A 67 6.44 -6.98 -16.90
CA LEU A 67 7.41 -5.89 -17.10
C LEU A 67 8.78 -6.38 -17.58
N ASP A 68 8.89 -7.66 -17.95
CA ASP A 68 10.09 -8.30 -18.53
C ASP A 68 11.36 -8.17 -17.66
N PRO A 69 11.34 -8.76 -16.43
CA PRO A 69 12.50 -8.71 -15.56
C PRO A 69 13.60 -9.63 -16.08
N THR A 70 14.86 -9.22 -15.90
CA THR A 70 16.02 -10.08 -16.16
C THR A 70 16.03 -11.32 -15.26
N THR A 71 15.61 -11.17 -14.01
CA THR A 71 15.45 -12.28 -13.06
C THR A 71 14.22 -12.02 -12.23
N LEU A 72 13.49 -13.07 -11.88
CA LEU A 72 12.43 -13.07 -10.88
C LEU A 72 12.68 -14.21 -9.90
N ARG A 73 12.59 -13.92 -8.61
CA ARG A 73 12.81 -14.87 -7.51
C ARG A 73 11.70 -14.76 -6.48
N LEU A 74 11.30 -15.89 -5.92
CA LEU A 74 10.39 -15.98 -4.78
C LEU A 74 11.24 -16.50 -3.61
N PRO A 75 11.79 -15.62 -2.75
CA PRO A 75 12.72 -16.03 -1.70
C PRO A 75 12.06 -16.84 -0.58
N ASP A 76 10.75 -16.69 -0.38
CA ASP A 76 10.02 -17.39 0.67
C ASP A 76 9.35 -18.65 0.13
N SER A 77 9.35 -19.74 0.91
CA SER A 77 8.45 -20.86 0.68
C SER A 77 7.01 -20.45 1.02
N PRO A 78 5.99 -21.00 0.34
CA PRO A 78 4.60 -20.79 0.74
C PRO A 78 4.42 -21.03 2.25
N PRO A 79 3.72 -20.14 2.97
CA PRO A 79 2.83 -19.08 2.50
C PRO A 79 3.48 -17.69 2.37
N GLY A 80 4.80 -17.60 2.15
CA GLY A 80 5.48 -16.32 1.97
C GLY A 80 5.01 -15.57 0.73
N ARG A 81 4.84 -14.25 0.87
CA ARG A 81 4.31 -13.35 -0.17
C ARG A 81 5.33 -12.28 -0.53
N ARG A 82 6.55 -12.71 -0.82
CA ARG A 82 7.65 -11.84 -1.28
C ARG A 82 8.13 -12.29 -2.64
N ALA A 83 8.48 -11.31 -3.47
CA ALA A 83 9.18 -11.55 -4.71
C ALA A 83 10.23 -10.46 -4.96
N GLU A 84 11.29 -10.86 -5.65
CA GLU A 84 12.42 -10.02 -6.00
C GLU A 84 12.66 -10.11 -7.50
N ALA A 85 12.75 -8.97 -8.15
CA ALA A 85 12.99 -8.85 -9.58
C ALA A 85 14.18 -7.93 -9.86
N VAL A 86 14.89 -8.20 -10.95
CA VAL A 86 15.96 -7.31 -11.43
C VAL A 86 15.58 -6.80 -12.81
N TYR A 87 15.53 -5.48 -12.97
CA TYR A 87 15.29 -4.83 -14.26
C TYR A 87 16.57 -4.17 -14.75
N ARG A 88 16.77 -4.17 -16.06
CA ARG A 88 17.88 -3.45 -16.69
C ARG A 88 17.39 -2.20 -17.39
N VAL A 89 18.16 -1.13 -17.26
CA VAL A 89 17.96 0.11 -18.02
C VAL A 89 19.23 0.32 -18.82
N ALA A 90 19.12 0.15 -20.15
CA ALA A 90 20.28 0.04 -21.03
C ALA A 90 21.27 -1.06 -20.58
N LEU A 91 22.52 -1.01 -21.08
CA LEU A 91 23.53 -2.04 -20.82
C LEU A 91 24.14 -2.00 -19.41
N ILE A 92 24.01 -0.89 -18.67
CA ILE A 92 24.83 -0.65 -17.47
C ILE A 92 24.04 -0.55 -16.16
N PHE A 93 22.76 -0.14 -16.19
CA PHE A 93 21.99 0.06 -14.96
C PHE A 93 21.16 -1.16 -14.63
N LYS A 94 21.28 -1.61 -13.38
CA LYS A 94 20.48 -2.68 -12.79
C LYS A 94 19.74 -2.11 -11.60
N ASP A 95 18.44 -2.32 -11.60
CA ASP A 95 17.57 -1.92 -10.51
C ASP A 95 16.94 -3.16 -9.89
N ASP A 96 17.03 -3.24 -8.56
CA ASP A 96 16.41 -4.28 -7.77
C ASP A 96 15.01 -3.82 -7.38
N VAL A 97 14.01 -4.66 -7.65
CA VAL A 97 12.61 -4.45 -7.29
C VAL A 97 12.21 -5.53 -6.31
N GLU A 98 11.68 -5.13 -5.16
CA GLU A 98 11.18 -6.03 -4.14
C GLU A 98 9.70 -5.73 -3.90
N VAL A 99 8.88 -6.78 -3.81
CA VAL A 99 7.49 -6.67 -3.40
C VAL A 99 7.23 -7.55 -2.20
N ALA A 100 6.31 -7.11 -1.35
CA ALA A 100 5.77 -7.92 -0.27
C ALA A 100 4.28 -7.64 -0.09
N VAL A 101 3.50 -8.66 0.26
CA VAL A 101 2.07 -8.49 0.60
C VAL A 101 1.81 -8.87 2.05
N LYS A 102 1.12 -8.00 2.80
CA LYS A 102 0.62 -8.29 4.15
C LYS A 102 -0.90 -8.18 4.20
N ALA A 103 -1.53 -9.01 5.02
CA ALA A 103 -2.94 -8.86 5.37
C ALA A 103 -3.14 -7.62 6.25
N ARG A 104 -4.29 -6.96 6.10
CA ARG A 104 -4.77 -5.92 7.02
C ARG A 104 -5.80 -6.50 7.98
N ALA A 105 -5.88 -5.93 9.18
CA ALA A 105 -6.81 -6.38 10.21
C ALA A 105 -8.29 -6.16 9.85
N ASP A 106 -8.58 -5.27 8.91
CA ASP A 106 -9.93 -4.95 8.41
C ASP A 106 -10.36 -5.81 7.21
N GLY A 107 -9.60 -6.85 6.86
CA GLY A 107 -9.99 -7.85 5.85
C GLY A 107 -9.38 -7.65 4.46
N GLY A 108 -8.68 -6.55 4.21
CA GLY A 108 -7.94 -6.33 2.96
C GLY A 108 -6.47 -6.74 3.05
N SER A 109 -5.66 -6.20 2.13
CA SER A 109 -4.22 -6.41 2.07
C SER A 109 -3.46 -5.13 1.71
N VAL A 110 -2.14 -5.16 1.84
CA VAL A 110 -1.24 -4.07 1.44
C VAL A 110 -0.13 -4.64 0.57
N LEU A 111 0.06 -4.04 -0.60
CA LEU A 111 1.23 -4.25 -1.43
C LEU A 111 2.31 -3.23 -1.04
N TYR A 112 3.45 -3.73 -0.60
CA TYR A 112 4.66 -2.95 -0.42
C TYR A 112 5.54 -3.14 -1.63
N VAL A 113 6.09 -2.04 -2.15
CA VAL A 113 6.99 -2.05 -3.32
C VAL A 113 8.22 -1.21 -3.00
N ARG A 114 9.39 -1.72 -3.36
CA ARG A 114 10.65 -0.99 -3.37
C ARG A 114 11.32 -1.18 -4.72
N SER A 115 11.81 -0.12 -5.35
CA SER A 115 12.64 -0.15 -6.55
C SER A 115 13.89 0.69 -6.29
N ALA A 116 15.08 0.12 -6.42
CA ALA A 116 16.33 0.81 -6.11
C ALA A 116 17.44 0.46 -7.10
N SER A 117 18.20 1.47 -7.52
CA SER A 117 19.39 1.26 -8.35
C SER A 117 20.57 0.75 -7.52
N ARG A 118 21.34 -0.19 -8.05
CA ARG A 118 22.52 -0.76 -7.36
C ARG A 118 23.68 0.23 -7.20
N VAL A 119 23.80 1.17 -8.14
CA VAL A 119 24.91 2.12 -8.23
C VAL A 119 24.40 3.46 -8.80
N GLY A 120 25.20 4.51 -8.60
CA GLY A 120 24.88 5.88 -9.06
C GLY A 120 24.06 6.67 -8.05
N TYR A 121 24.21 7.99 -8.03
CA TYR A 121 23.54 8.86 -7.05
C TYR A 121 22.06 9.12 -7.40
N SER A 122 21.76 9.32 -8.68
CA SER A 122 20.41 9.61 -9.17
C SER A 122 20.06 8.69 -10.35
N ASP A 123 18.77 8.37 -10.45
CA ASP A 123 18.18 7.53 -11.49
C ASP A 123 17.27 8.32 -12.45
N LEU A 124 17.23 9.66 -12.34
CA LEU A 124 16.31 10.54 -13.08
C LEU A 124 14.82 10.12 -12.96
N GLY A 125 14.43 9.58 -11.81
CA GLY A 125 13.07 9.12 -11.51
C GLY A 125 12.69 7.80 -12.17
N VAL A 126 13.65 7.00 -12.65
CA VAL A 126 13.39 5.69 -13.25
C VAL A 126 12.68 4.76 -12.26
N ASN A 127 13.16 4.66 -11.02
CA ASN A 127 12.56 3.78 -10.02
C ASN A 127 11.14 4.21 -9.67
N ARG A 128 10.88 5.52 -9.54
CA ARG A 128 9.52 6.04 -9.35
C ARG A 128 8.59 5.66 -10.50
N ARG A 129 9.03 5.84 -11.76
CA ARG A 129 8.24 5.43 -12.93
C ARG A 129 8.03 3.92 -12.98
N ARG A 130 9.01 3.12 -12.54
CA ARG A 130 8.87 1.66 -12.49
C ARG A 130 7.82 1.25 -11.45
N VAL A 131 7.87 1.81 -10.25
CA VAL A 131 6.87 1.55 -9.21
C VAL A 131 5.47 1.88 -9.72
N HIS A 132 5.29 3.03 -10.39
CA HIS A 132 4.00 3.38 -10.99
C HIS A 132 3.51 2.33 -11.97
N ARG A 133 4.33 1.95 -12.96
CA ARG A 133 3.97 0.92 -13.96
C ARG A 133 3.68 -0.44 -13.33
N LEU A 134 4.40 -0.79 -12.26
CA LEU A 134 4.14 -2.02 -11.53
C LEU A 134 2.77 -1.98 -10.85
N LEU A 135 2.39 -0.86 -10.24
CA LEU A 135 1.06 -0.70 -9.65
C LEU A 135 -0.05 -0.74 -10.70
N GLU A 136 0.16 -0.12 -11.87
CA GLU A 136 -0.78 -0.21 -13.00
C GLU A 136 -0.92 -1.67 -13.48
N ALA A 137 0.20 -2.37 -13.68
CA ALA A 137 0.18 -3.78 -14.11
C ALA A 137 -0.45 -4.72 -13.07
N VAL A 138 -0.36 -4.40 -11.77
CA VAL A 138 -1.09 -5.12 -10.72
C VAL A 138 -2.58 -4.93 -10.88
N ASP A 139 -3.03 -3.69 -11.10
CA ASP A 139 -4.44 -3.39 -11.28
C ASP A 139 -4.97 -4.12 -12.52
N ASP A 140 -4.27 -4.03 -13.66
CA ASP A 140 -4.61 -4.75 -14.90
C ASP A 140 -4.72 -6.28 -14.69
N ALA A 141 -3.78 -6.87 -13.96
CA ALA A 141 -3.78 -8.30 -13.65
C ALA A 141 -5.00 -8.71 -12.81
N LEU A 142 -5.42 -7.86 -11.87
CA LEU A 142 -6.62 -8.09 -11.06
C LEU A 142 -7.90 -7.96 -11.89
N GLU A 143 -7.96 -7.03 -12.84
CA GLU A 143 -9.13 -6.88 -13.72
C GLU A 143 -9.30 -8.07 -14.67
N ALA A 144 -8.16 -8.57 -15.18
CA ALA A 144 -8.13 -9.74 -16.05
C ALA A 144 -8.62 -11.01 -15.33
N ASP A 145 -8.36 -11.15 -14.03
CA ASP A 145 -8.85 -12.28 -13.23
C ASP A 145 -10.37 -12.19 -13.01
N ARG A 146 -10.89 -11.01 -12.64
CA ARG A 146 -12.34 -10.79 -12.48
C ARG A 146 -13.14 -11.06 -13.75
N SER A 147 -12.52 -10.91 -14.92
CA SER A 147 -13.19 -11.10 -16.21
C SER A 147 -13.24 -12.58 -16.66
N ARG A 148 -12.56 -13.48 -15.94
CA ARG A 148 -12.49 -14.93 -16.23
C ARG A 148 -13.44 -15.76 -15.37
N GLU A 149 -14.01 -15.17 -14.33
CA GLU A 149 -15.07 -15.75 -13.49
C GLU A 149 -16.45 -15.52 -14.11
#